data_AF-A0A913ZJ91-F1
#
_entry.id   AF-A0A913ZJ91-F1
#
_cell.length_a   1.000
_cell.length_b   1.000
_cell.length_c   1.000
_cell.angle_alpha   90.00
_cell.angle_beta   90.00
_cell.angle_gamma   90.00
#
_symmetry.space_group_name_H-M   'P 1'
#
loop_
_entity.id
_entity.type
_entity.pdbx_description
1 polymer ?
#
loop_
_entity_poly.entity_id
_entity_poly.type
_entity_poly.pdbx_seq_one_letter_code
_entity_poly.pdbx_strand_id
1 'polypeptide(L)'
;MTALRALAIILMVPLIYAAEFTYDNGPHGPSHWASLFPKECAGSLQSPINLKMSQATDKDLGKLELDTFFTSCKWPTGTVVNNGHAVQIAFNQEFVIGGGGLPGKQYKVAQLHYHFGSKNGQGSEHALNGRHYEAEMHLVTYDTKYPSFDEAVKNKDGLAVFAGMIEVGFFENHLYKDFLSAVKTVKYKGYSRKFSLPCCLVDLLPNDFGDFYRYRGSLTTPHCNEVVIWTVWRKPVRLSSAQIGVFRSLYSSEDHAVTKVPLADNYRPLQAVNGRKILYNGVHNYRWVLNLENVLFPPKTKSPYFV
;
A
#
# COMPACT_ATOMS: atom_id res chain seq x y z
N MET A 1 6.33 41.11 -13.30
CA MET A 1 6.60 39.70 -13.65
C MET A 1 7.16 39.00 -12.42
N THR A 2 6.28 38.57 -11.52
CA THR A 2 6.65 37.93 -10.26
C THR A 2 6.44 36.43 -10.41
N ALA A 3 7.54 35.68 -10.44
CA ALA A 3 7.52 34.22 -10.39
C ALA A 3 7.08 33.78 -8.99
N LEU A 4 5.86 33.25 -8.85
CA LEU A 4 5.47 32.52 -7.65
C LEU A 4 6.30 31.23 -7.58
N ARG A 5 7.26 31.20 -6.67
CA ARG A 5 7.90 29.97 -6.22
C ARG A 5 6.89 29.21 -5.38
N ALA A 6 6.34 28.12 -5.92
CA ALA A 6 5.60 27.15 -5.13
C ALA A 6 6.56 26.53 -4.10
N LEU A 7 6.48 26.98 -2.85
CA LEU A 7 7.03 26.21 -1.74
C LEU A 7 6.17 24.95 -1.64
N ALA A 8 6.78 23.79 -1.92
CA ALA A 8 6.24 22.53 -1.46
C ALA A 8 6.18 22.59 0.06
N ILE A 9 4.99 22.86 0.60
CA ILE A 9 4.70 22.67 2.02
C ILE A 9 4.85 21.16 2.22
N ILE A 10 5.98 20.75 2.79
CA ILE A 10 6.08 19.46 3.44
C ILE A 10 4.91 19.46 4.42
N LEU A 11 3.95 18.55 4.22
CA LEU A 11 2.92 18.25 5.20
C LEU A 11 3.64 17.79 6.47
N MET A 12 4.07 18.75 7.28
CA MET A 12 4.32 18.54 8.69
C MET A 12 2.94 18.32 9.26
N VAL A 13 2.62 17.04 9.43
CA VAL A 13 1.55 16.60 10.32
C VAL A 13 1.69 17.46 11.58
N PRO A 14 0.63 18.17 12.02
CA PRO A 14 0.72 18.93 13.25
C PRO A 14 1.21 18.00 14.35
N LEU A 15 2.32 18.40 15.01
CA LEU A 15 2.84 17.81 16.24
C LEU A 15 1.81 18.05 17.35
N ILE A 16 0.68 17.36 17.26
CA ILE A 16 0.05 16.82 18.45
C ILE A 16 1.10 15.84 18.95
N TYR A 17 1.55 15.97 20.21
CA TYR A 17 2.34 14.96 20.89
C TYR A 17 1.53 13.66 20.95
N ALA A 18 1.38 12.98 19.81
CA ALA A 18 1.10 11.56 19.79
C ALA A 18 2.28 10.95 20.53
N ALA A 19 2.02 10.25 21.64
CA ALA A 19 3.06 9.53 22.35
C ALA A 19 3.90 8.75 21.33
N GLU A 20 5.23 8.93 21.37
CA GLU A 20 6.13 8.22 20.46
C GLU A 20 5.83 6.72 20.56
N PHE A 21 5.48 6.09 19.45
CA PHE A 21 5.12 4.67 19.41
C PHE A 21 6.28 3.84 18.87
N THR A 22 6.39 2.59 19.29
CA THR A 22 7.41 1.65 18.79
C THR A 22 6.74 0.39 18.26
N TYR A 23 7.52 -0.45 17.56
CA TYR A 23 7.10 -1.79 17.14
C TYR A 23 7.67 -2.90 18.03
N ASP A 24 8.56 -2.56 18.96
CA ASP A 24 9.12 -3.53 19.91
C ASP A 24 8.10 -3.93 20.99
N ASN A 25 8.49 -4.89 21.84
CA ASN A 25 7.68 -5.31 22.99
C ASN A 25 7.81 -4.36 24.20
N GLY A 26 8.29 -3.14 23.98
CA GLY A 26 8.43 -2.12 25.01
C GLY A 26 7.09 -1.47 25.39
N PRO A 27 7.10 -0.52 26.34
CA PRO A 27 5.89 0.12 26.87
C PRO A 27 5.10 0.94 25.83
N HIS A 28 5.74 1.27 24.70
CA HIS A 28 5.14 1.99 23.57
C HIS A 28 4.86 1.08 22.36
N GLY A 29 4.99 -0.24 22.55
CA GLY A 29 4.80 -1.27 21.54
C GLY A 29 3.33 -1.55 21.20
N PRO A 30 3.07 -2.34 20.14
CA PRO A 30 1.72 -2.59 19.64
C PRO A 30 0.75 -3.21 20.66
N SER A 31 1.25 -3.99 21.62
CA SER A 31 0.45 -4.56 22.72
C SER A 31 -0.13 -3.50 23.66
N HIS A 32 0.43 -2.29 23.66
CA HIS A 32 0.04 -1.18 24.52
C HIS A 32 -0.71 -0.07 23.78
N TRP A 33 -0.74 -0.08 22.45
CA TRP A 33 -1.40 0.99 21.67
C TRP A 33 -2.88 1.14 21.99
N ALA A 34 -3.60 0.04 22.27
CA ALA A 34 -5.00 0.10 22.67
C ALA A 34 -5.21 0.79 24.03
N SER A 35 -4.21 0.79 24.92
CA SER A 35 -4.26 1.51 26.19
C SER A 35 -3.78 2.96 26.05
N LEU A 36 -2.78 3.21 25.20
CA LEU A 36 -2.24 4.54 24.93
C LEU A 36 -3.16 5.41 24.06
N PHE A 37 -3.89 4.77 23.14
CA PHE A 37 -4.80 5.41 22.18
C PHE A 37 -6.16 4.70 22.19
N PRO A 38 -6.87 4.71 23.33
CA PRO A 38 -8.02 3.83 23.56
C PRO A 38 -9.26 4.16 22.74
N LYS A 39 -9.38 5.38 22.23
CA LYS A 39 -10.53 5.77 21.39
C LYS A 39 -10.52 5.06 20.04
N GLU A 40 -9.35 4.82 19.48
CA GLU A 40 -9.22 4.32 18.12
C GLU A 40 -8.50 2.97 18.03
N CYS A 41 -7.39 2.76 18.74
CA CYS A 41 -6.60 1.52 18.64
C CYS A 41 -7.23 0.31 19.34
N ALA A 42 -8.24 0.52 20.20
CA ALA A 42 -9.04 -0.54 20.83
C ALA A 42 -10.30 -0.92 20.02
N GLY A 43 -10.45 -0.40 18.80
CA GLY A 43 -11.61 -0.65 17.95
C GLY A 43 -11.72 -2.10 17.45
N SER A 44 -12.85 -2.43 16.83
CA SER A 44 -13.17 -3.79 16.36
C SER A 44 -12.92 -4.01 14.87
N LEU A 45 -12.63 -2.95 14.12
CA LEU A 45 -12.33 -2.95 12.70
C LEU A 45 -10.82 -2.69 12.46
N GLN A 46 -9.97 -3.06 13.40
CA GLN A 46 -8.53 -2.84 13.31
C GLN A 46 -7.86 -3.65 12.18
N SER A 47 -6.81 -3.07 11.61
CA SER A 47 -5.92 -3.66 10.61
C SER A 47 -4.51 -3.82 11.17
N PRO A 48 -3.68 -4.73 10.63
CA PRO A 48 -3.93 -5.63 9.48
C PRO A 48 -4.71 -6.90 9.86
N ILE A 49 -5.13 -7.70 8.86
CA ILE A 49 -5.81 -8.99 9.07
C ILE A 49 -5.23 -10.10 8.19
N ASN A 50 -5.49 -11.35 8.57
CA ASN A 50 -5.25 -12.51 7.71
C ASN A 50 -6.42 -12.67 6.73
N LEU A 51 -6.15 -12.45 5.45
CA LEU A 51 -7.10 -12.58 4.36
C LEU A 51 -7.13 -14.04 3.89
N LYS A 52 -8.16 -14.77 4.31
CA LYS A 52 -8.39 -16.15 3.90
C LYS A 52 -9.38 -16.18 2.74
N MET A 53 -9.01 -16.87 1.66
CA MET A 53 -9.89 -17.02 0.49
C MET A 53 -11.21 -17.69 0.86
N SER A 54 -11.20 -18.66 1.79
CA SER A 54 -12.39 -19.34 2.29
C SER A 54 -13.35 -18.46 3.10
N GLN A 55 -12.92 -17.27 3.51
CA GLN A 55 -13.73 -16.30 4.25
C GLN A 55 -14.15 -15.09 3.39
N ALA A 56 -13.64 -15.01 2.16
CA ALA A 56 -13.95 -13.93 1.25
C ALA A 56 -15.18 -14.25 0.41
N THR A 57 -16.01 -13.23 0.16
CA THR A 57 -17.12 -13.32 -0.79
C THR A 57 -16.65 -12.84 -2.16
N ASP A 58 -16.76 -13.70 -3.16
CA ASP A 58 -16.53 -13.30 -4.56
C ASP A 58 -17.51 -12.21 -4.96
N LYS A 59 -16.97 -11.10 -5.48
CA LYS A 59 -17.76 -9.98 -5.98
C LYS A 59 -17.01 -9.29 -7.10
N ASP A 60 -17.70 -9.04 -8.22
CA ASP A 60 -17.18 -8.14 -9.24
C ASP A 60 -17.17 -6.71 -8.70
N LEU A 61 -15.97 -6.19 -8.46
CA LEU A 61 -15.74 -4.82 -8.03
C LEU A 61 -15.35 -3.92 -9.20
N GLY A 62 -15.31 -4.42 -10.43
CA GLY A 62 -14.83 -3.64 -11.57
C GLY A 62 -13.32 -3.40 -11.52
N LYS A 63 -12.84 -2.59 -12.45
CA LYS A 63 -11.42 -2.26 -12.59
C LYS A 63 -11.05 -1.06 -11.73
N LEU A 64 -9.83 -1.06 -11.19
CA LEU A 64 -9.23 0.15 -10.65
C LEU A 64 -8.92 1.12 -11.79
N GLU A 65 -9.24 2.39 -11.56
CA GLU A 65 -9.03 3.48 -12.51
C GLU A 65 -7.85 4.34 -12.01
N LEU A 66 -6.66 4.03 -12.50
CA LEU A 66 -5.46 4.83 -12.26
C LEU A 66 -5.46 6.01 -13.22
N ASP A 67 -5.18 7.22 -12.74
CA ASP A 67 -5.00 8.35 -13.63
C ASP A 67 -3.87 8.11 -14.65
N THR A 68 -3.87 8.89 -15.74
CA THR A 68 -2.84 8.76 -16.78
C THR A 68 -1.46 9.15 -16.29
N PHE A 69 -1.34 9.93 -15.21
CA PHE A 69 -0.06 10.35 -14.66
C PHE A 69 0.68 9.17 -13.99
N PHE A 70 -0.03 8.21 -13.38
CA PHE A 70 0.53 6.94 -12.91
C PHE A 70 1.31 6.19 -13.99
N THR A 71 0.84 6.25 -15.24
CA THR A 71 1.37 5.49 -16.38
C THR A 71 2.15 6.34 -17.38
N SER A 72 2.18 7.67 -17.18
CA SER A 72 2.81 8.60 -18.11
C SER A 72 4.35 8.57 -18.11
N CYS A 73 4.96 7.93 -17.09
CA CYS A 73 6.41 7.86 -16.88
C CYS A 73 7.09 9.23 -17.03
N LYS A 74 6.40 10.31 -16.66
CA LYS A 74 6.91 11.70 -16.69
C LYS A 74 7.88 11.99 -15.54
N TRP A 75 8.70 11.00 -15.19
CA TRP A 75 9.78 11.11 -14.21
C TRP A 75 9.31 11.69 -12.88
N PRO A 76 8.26 11.12 -12.24
CA PRO A 76 7.64 11.75 -11.08
C PRO A 76 8.68 11.99 -10.00
N THR A 77 8.61 13.18 -9.40
CA THR A 77 9.57 13.62 -8.41
C THR A 77 8.98 13.52 -7.02
N GLY A 78 9.83 13.21 -6.06
CA GLY A 78 9.43 13.10 -4.67
C GLY A 78 10.60 13.20 -3.74
N THR A 79 10.33 12.91 -2.48
CA THR A 79 11.33 12.81 -1.42
C THR A 79 11.17 11.46 -0.76
N VAL A 80 12.22 10.64 -0.78
CA VAL A 80 12.31 9.47 0.08
C VAL A 80 12.77 9.96 1.46
N VAL A 81 12.09 9.52 2.50
CA VAL A 81 12.36 9.88 3.89
C VAL A 81 12.42 8.60 4.73
N ASN A 82 13.43 8.50 5.60
CA ASN A 82 13.38 7.57 6.71
C ASN A 82 12.85 8.33 7.94
N ASN A 83 11.60 8.08 8.31
CA ASN A 83 10.95 8.77 9.42
C ASN A 83 11.20 8.10 10.79
N GLY A 84 12.04 7.06 10.84
CA GLY A 84 12.30 6.25 12.03
C GLY A 84 11.35 5.07 12.22
N HIS A 85 10.17 5.08 11.58
CA HIS A 85 9.19 3.98 11.64
C HIS A 85 9.05 3.24 10.31
N ALA A 86 9.33 3.90 9.19
CA ALA A 86 9.27 3.34 7.85
C ALA A 86 10.10 4.18 6.86
N VAL A 87 10.33 3.61 5.69
CA VAL A 87 10.71 4.38 4.50
C VAL A 87 9.43 4.86 3.83
N GLN A 88 9.32 6.17 3.66
CA GLN A 88 8.17 6.83 3.07
C GLN A 88 8.60 7.66 1.85
N ILE A 89 7.71 7.72 0.86
CA ILE A 89 7.81 8.57 -0.32
C ILE A 89 6.71 9.62 -0.24
N ALA A 90 7.12 10.89 -0.24
CA ALA A 90 6.24 12.02 -0.49
C ALA A 90 6.37 12.45 -1.95
N PHE A 91 5.28 12.43 -2.70
CA PHE A 91 5.26 12.83 -4.11
C PHE A 91 5.03 14.34 -4.26
N ASN A 92 5.67 14.96 -5.23
CA ASN A 92 5.43 16.37 -5.57
C ASN A 92 4.25 16.54 -6.56
N GLN A 93 3.87 15.46 -7.23
CA GLN A 93 2.75 15.44 -8.17
C GLN A 93 1.51 14.84 -7.52
N GLU A 94 0.36 15.23 -8.05
CA GLU A 94 -0.92 14.65 -7.67
C GLU A 94 -1.17 13.39 -8.48
N PHE A 95 -1.51 12.33 -7.77
CA PHE A 95 -1.90 11.04 -8.34
C PHE A 95 -3.27 10.70 -7.77
N VAL A 96 -4.17 10.22 -8.62
CA VAL A 96 -5.55 9.89 -8.28
C VAL A 96 -5.88 8.48 -8.74
N ILE A 97 -6.53 7.72 -7.86
CA ILE A 97 -7.05 6.38 -8.12
C ILE A 97 -8.54 6.32 -7.80
N GLY A 98 -9.30 5.65 -8.65
CA GLY A 98 -10.74 5.43 -8.50
C GLY A 98 -11.14 4.01 -8.89
N GLY A 99 -12.44 3.80 -9.10
CA GLY A 99 -12.98 2.51 -9.54
C GLY A 99 -12.84 1.38 -8.51
N GLY A 100 -12.84 0.14 -8.99
CA GLY A 100 -12.68 -1.06 -8.15
C GLY A 100 -13.71 -1.15 -7.02
N GLY A 101 -14.92 -0.60 -7.22
CA GLY A 101 -16.00 -0.61 -6.25
C GLY A 101 -15.75 0.23 -4.99
N LEU A 102 -14.81 1.19 -5.06
CA LEU A 102 -14.65 2.20 -4.03
C LEU A 102 -15.85 3.15 -4.03
N PRO A 103 -16.31 3.63 -2.86
CA PRO A 103 -17.48 4.51 -2.78
C PRO A 103 -17.18 5.94 -3.23
N GLY A 104 -15.98 6.46 -2.95
CA GLY A 104 -15.51 7.73 -3.46
C GLY A 104 -15.20 7.64 -4.95
N LYS A 105 -15.44 8.72 -5.69
CA LYS A 105 -15.14 8.78 -7.14
C LYS A 105 -13.64 8.74 -7.40
N GLN A 106 -12.88 9.44 -6.57
CA GLN A 106 -11.46 9.68 -6.73
C GLN A 106 -10.80 9.75 -5.36
N TYR A 107 -9.65 9.11 -5.24
CA TYR A 107 -8.80 9.15 -4.06
C TYR A 107 -7.42 9.66 -4.44
N LYS A 108 -6.98 10.73 -3.80
CA LYS A 108 -5.67 11.35 -4.04
C LYS A 108 -4.60 10.68 -3.20
N VAL A 109 -3.45 10.37 -3.80
CA VAL A 109 -2.29 9.81 -3.11
C VAL A 109 -1.73 10.83 -2.13
N ALA A 110 -1.60 10.42 -0.87
CA ALA A 110 -0.90 11.16 0.16
C ALA A 110 0.57 10.73 0.25
N GLN A 111 0.83 9.42 0.24
CA GLN A 111 2.17 8.85 0.36
C GLN A 111 2.21 7.39 -0.09
N LEU A 112 3.44 6.88 -0.26
CA LEU A 112 3.75 5.45 -0.37
C LEU A 112 4.78 5.10 0.71
N HIS A 113 4.60 4.01 1.45
CA HIS A 113 5.58 3.54 2.42
C HIS A 113 5.68 2.01 2.46
N TYR A 114 6.67 1.50 3.19
CA TYR A 114 7.00 0.08 3.24
C TYR A 114 7.16 -0.43 4.67
N HIS A 115 6.52 -1.55 4.94
CA HIS A 115 6.74 -2.42 6.11
C HIS A 115 7.60 -3.61 5.68
N PHE A 116 8.53 -4.05 6.52
CA PHE A 116 9.46 -5.13 6.21
C PHE A 116 10.04 -5.75 7.48
N GLY A 117 10.32 -7.05 7.42
CA GLY A 117 10.87 -7.78 8.56
C GLY A 117 12.37 -7.96 8.47
N SER A 118 12.96 -8.34 9.60
CA SER A 118 14.39 -8.63 9.70
C SER A 118 14.81 -9.91 8.96
N LYS A 119 13.86 -10.81 8.66
CA LYS A 119 14.09 -12.13 8.04
C LYS A 119 13.06 -12.44 6.96
N ASN A 120 13.32 -13.46 6.14
CA ASN A 120 12.37 -13.90 5.12
C ASN A 120 11.15 -14.56 5.76
N GLY A 121 9.99 -14.44 5.12
CA GLY A 121 8.70 -14.92 5.64
C GLY A 121 8.10 -14.11 6.80
N GLN A 122 8.69 -12.97 7.19
CA GLN A 122 8.14 -12.03 8.16
C GLN A 122 8.37 -10.60 7.66
N GLY A 123 7.36 -9.73 7.71
CA GLY A 123 7.52 -8.34 7.26
C GLY A 123 6.29 -7.68 6.67
N SER A 124 5.42 -8.46 6.04
CA SER A 124 4.09 -7.97 5.67
C SER A 124 3.20 -7.81 6.90
N GLU A 125 2.42 -6.74 6.93
CA GLU A 125 1.42 -6.51 7.96
C GLU A 125 0.25 -7.49 7.79
N HIS A 126 -0.30 -7.56 6.59
CA HIS A 126 -1.31 -8.52 6.21
C HIS A 126 -0.70 -9.91 5.99
N ALA A 127 -1.53 -10.94 6.20
CA ALA A 127 -1.23 -12.30 5.78
C ALA A 127 -2.24 -12.73 4.71
N LEU A 128 -1.82 -13.54 3.75
CA LEU A 128 -2.70 -14.17 2.77
C LEU A 128 -2.75 -15.67 3.03
N ASN A 129 -3.93 -16.20 3.38
CA ASN A 129 -4.12 -17.60 3.78
C ASN A 129 -3.11 -18.06 4.88
N GLY A 130 -2.80 -17.18 5.83
CA GLY A 130 -1.84 -17.44 6.91
C GLY A 130 -0.37 -17.26 6.54
N ARG A 131 -0.03 -16.95 5.28
CA ARG A 131 1.34 -16.66 4.86
C ARG A 131 1.63 -15.16 4.98
N HIS A 132 2.67 -14.83 5.73
CA HIS A 132 3.34 -13.53 5.69
C HIS A 132 4.40 -13.50 4.58
N TYR A 133 4.74 -12.30 4.15
CA TYR A 133 5.74 -12.01 3.12
C TYR A 133 6.89 -11.18 3.70
N GLU A 134 7.97 -11.02 2.94
CA GLU A 134 9.18 -10.30 3.37
C GLU A 134 8.94 -8.82 3.66
N ALA A 135 8.01 -8.21 2.92
CA ALA A 135 7.64 -6.81 3.04
C ALA A 135 6.24 -6.56 2.48
N GLU A 136 5.69 -5.41 2.79
CA GLU A 136 4.42 -4.92 2.28
C GLU A 136 4.52 -3.42 2.00
N MET A 137 4.16 -3.03 0.78
CA MET A 137 4.02 -1.62 0.39
C MET A 137 2.61 -1.15 0.70
N HIS A 138 2.44 0.09 1.15
CA HIS A 138 1.15 0.76 1.31
C HIS A 138 1.12 2.07 0.52
N LEU A 139 0.21 2.17 -0.44
CA LEU A 139 -0.12 3.41 -1.14
C LEU A 139 -1.33 4.02 -0.44
N VAL A 140 -1.10 5.07 0.34
CA VAL A 140 -2.12 5.72 1.15
C VAL A 140 -2.78 6.83 0.34
N THR A 141 -4.10 6.77 0.25
CA THR A 141 -4.90 7.73 -0.50
C THR A 141 -6.09 8.22 0.32
N TYR A 142 -6.59 9.42 0.02
CA TYR A 142 -7.75 10.01 0.67
C TYR A 142 -8.80 10.48 -0.33
N ASP A 143 -10.07 10.34 0.02
CA ASP A 143 -11.21 10.68 -0.84
C ASP A 143 -11.18 12.19 -1.14
N THR A 144 -11.22 12.55 -2.42
CA THR A 144 -11.16 13.94 -2.88
C THR A 144 -12.40 14.76 -2.51
N LYS A 145 -13.46 14.14 -1.97
CA LYS A 145 -14.57 14.87 -1.37
C LYS A 145 -14.17 15.63 -0.10
N TYR A 146 -13.06 15.25 0.53
CA TYR A 146 -12.48 15.97 1.67
C TYR A 146 -11.37 16.93 1.19
N PRO A 147 -11.28 18.13 1.79
CA PRO A 147 -10.32 19.15 1.35
C PRO A 147 -8.86 18.78 1.63
N SER A 148 -8.61 17.88 2.59
CA SER A 148 -7.27 17.45 2.98
C SER A 148 -7.28 16.03 3.55
N PHE A 149 -6.09 15.43 3.63
CA PHE A 149 -5.89 14.17 4.34
C PHE A 149 -6.35 14.26 5.81
N ASP A 150 -6.02 15.37 6.49
CA ASP A 150 -6.37 15.60 7.90
C ASP A 150 -7.89 15.69 8.13
N GLU A 151 -8.65 16.19 7.16
CA GLU A 151 -10.12 16.14 7.23
C GLU A 151 -10.65 14.75 6.87
N ALA A 152 -10.03 14.06 5.92
CA ALA A 152 -10.44 12.72 5.53
C ALA A 152 -10.30 11.71 6.68
N VAL A 153 -9.20 11.73 7.45
CA VAL A 153 -8.98 10.78 8.57
C VAL A 153 -9.98 10.90 9.71
N LYS A 154 -10.80 11.96 9.74
CA LYS A 154 -11.90 12.12 10.71
C LYS A 154 -13.18 11.39 10.30
N ASN A 155 -13.22 10.80 9.10
CA ASN A 155 -14.43 10.24 8.50
C ASN A 155 -14.26 8.76 8.14
N LYS A 156 -15.31 7.94 8.36
CA LYS A 156 -15.28 6.46 8.22
C LYS A 156 -14.98 5.92 6.82
N ASP A 157 -15.02 6.76 5.80
CA ASP A 157 -14.70 6.43 4.41
C ASP A 157 -13.67 7.40 3.81
N GLY A 158 -12.93 8.08 4.68
CA GLY A 158 -11.93 9.06 4.33
C GLY A 158 -10.78 8.51 3.51
N LEU A 159 -10.34 7.28 3.81
CA LEU A 159 -9.15 6.72 3.19
C LEU A 159 -9.45 5.47 2.36
N ALA A 160 -8.72 5.33 1.27
CA ALA A 160 -8.51 4.05 0.60
C ALA A 160 -7.00 3.75 0.63
N VAL A 161 -6.62 2.58 1.14
CA VAL A 161 -5.20 2.18 1.19
C VAL A 161 -5.01 0.93 0.36
N PHE A 162 -4.02 0.95 -0.51
CA PHE A 162 -3.68 -0.16 -1.39
C PHE A 162 -2.41 -0.83 -0.88
N ALA A 163 -2.47 -2.14 -0.66
CA ALA A 163 -1.37 -2.94 -0.13
C ALA A 163 -0.88 -3.95 -1.17
N GLY A 164 0.44 -3.98 -1.37
CA GLY A 164 1.12 -4.94 -2.22
C GLY A 164 2.14 -5.75 -1.42
N MET A 165 2.00 -7.07 -1.44
CA MET A 165 2.99 -7.98 -0.86
C MET A 165 4.29 -7.93 -1.66
N ILE A 166 5.42 -8.07 -1.00
CA ILE A 166 6.74 -8.19 -1.63
C ILE A 166 7.37 -9.51 -1.20
N GLU A 167 7.78 -10.33 -2.17
CA GLU A 167 8.46 -11.61 -1.92
C GLU A 167 9.85 -11.69 -2.51
N VAL A 168 10.69 -12.58 -1.96
CA VAL A 168 11.99 -12.90 -2.58
C VAL A 168 11.77 -13.55 -3.95
N GLY A 169 12.36 -12.96 -4.99
CA GLY A 169 12.50 -13.53 -6.32
C GLY A 169 13.95 -13.92 -6.63
N PHE A 170 14.11 -14.72 -7.70
CA PHE A 170 15.43 -15.14 -8.19
C PHE A 170 16.23 -14.00 -8.83
N PHE A 171 15.54 -13.06 -9.49
CA PHE A 171 16.16 -11.98 -10.25
C PHE A 171 15.95 -10.63 -9.58
N GLU A 172 16.87 -9.70 -9.84
CA GLU A 172 16.64 -8.31 -9.50
C GLU A 172 15.46 -7.75 -10.29
N ASN A 173 14.61 -7.00 -9.61
CA ASN A 173 13.57 -6.23 -10.26
C ASN A 173 14.14 -4.87 -10.65
N HIS A 174 14.43 -4.70 -11.94
CA HIS A 174 15.04 -3.47 -12.45
C HIS A 174 14.16 -2.23 -12.25
N LEU A 175 12.83 -2.39 -12.14
CA LEU A 175 11.90 -1.30 -11.87
C LEU A 175 12.12 -0.66 -10.49
N TYR A 176 12.66 -1.41 -9.54
CA TYR A 176 12.97 -0.93 -8.19
C TYR A 176 14.38 -0.34 -8.06
N LYS A 177 15.23 -0.45 -9.08
CA LYS A 177 16.67 -0.14 -8.96
C LYS A 177 16.92 1.27 -8.44
N ASP A 178 16.29 2.26 -9.05
CA ASP A 178 16.53 3.67 -8.74
C ASP A 178 15.84 4.12 -7.47
N PHE A 179 14.64 3.57 -7.19
CA PHE A 179 14.00 3.74 -5.89
C PHE A 179 14.91 3.21 -4.77
N LEU A 180 15.41 1.97 -4.88
CA LEU A 180 16.31 1.39 -3.87
C LEU A 180 17.65 2.11 -3.78
N SER A 181 18.14 2.71 -4.88
CA SER A 181 19.30 3.60 -4.86
C SER A 181 19.04 4.86 -4.03
N ALA A 182 17.84 5.44 -4.10
CA ALA A 182 17.42 6.51 -3.21
C ALA A 182 17.29 6.03 -1.76
N VAL A 183 16.69 4.86 -1.52
CA VAL A 183 16.54 4.29 -0.17
C VAL A 183 17.90 4.09 0.53
N LYS A 184 18.93 3.62 -0.18
CA LYS A 184 20.30 3.45 0.37
C LYS A 184 20.88 4.72 0.98
N THR A 185 20.44 5.89 0.53
CA THR A 185 20.96 7.18 1.02
C THR A 185 20.25 7.70 2.28
N VAL A 186 19.10 7.14 2.65
CA VAL A 186 18.33 7.55 3.84
C VAL A 186 18.50 6.57 4.99
N LYS A 187 19.76 6.23 5.28
CA LYS A 187 20.12 5.14 6.19
C LYS A 187 19.58 5.29 7.62
N TYR A 188 19.50 6.51 8.14
CA TYR A 188 19.13 6.79 9.53
C TYR A 188 17.85 7.63 9.62
N LYS A 189 17.16 7.60 10.77
CA LYS A 189 16.00 8.43 11.06
C LYS A 189 16.31 9.91 10.77
N GLY A 190 15.36 10.59 10.14
CA GLY A 190 15.44 11.99 9.75
C GLY A 190 16.15 12.24 8.42
N TYR A 191 16.88 11.26 7.87
CA TYR A 191 17.50 11.43 6.56
C TYR A 191 16.43 11.46 5.47
N SER A 192 16.62 12.36 4.51
CA SER A 192 15.75 12.49 3.34
C SER A 192 16.57 12.75 2.08
N ARG A 193 16.05 12.29 0.94
CA ARG A 193 16.64 12.54 -0.37
C ARG A 193 15.56 12.82 -1.39
N LYS A 194 15.70 13.97 -2.06
CA LYS A 194 14.94 14.26 -3.28
C LYS A 194 15.37 13.29 -4.38
N PHE A 195 14.40 12.76 -5.09
CA PHE A 195 14.64 11.86 -6.20
C PHE A 195 13.61 12.13 -7.30
N SER A 196 13.99 11.76 -8.51
CA SER A 196 13.07 11.57 -9.62
C SER A 196 13.02 10.07 -9.85
N LEU A 197 11.82 9.49 -9.80
CA LEU A 197 11.63 8.13 -10.26
C LEU A 197 11.91 8.12 -11.76
N PRO A 198 12.90 7.35 -12.24
CA PRO A 198 13.09 7.19 -13.66
C PRO A 198 12.03 6.29 -14.32
N CYS A 199 11.15 5.72 -13.50
CA CYS A 199 10.05 4.84 -13.89
C CYS A 199 8.69 5.45 -13.52
N CYS A 200 7.62 4.81 -13.97
CA CYS A 200 6.25 5.17 -13.58
C CYS A 200 6.01 4.79 -12.11
N LEU A 201 5.09 5.48 -11.39
CA LEU A 201 4.67 5.05 -10.04
C LEU A 201 4.05 3.65 -10.07
N VAL A 202 3.35 3.32 -11.16
CA VAL A 202 2.75 2.00 -11.37
C VAL A 202 3.77 0.86 -11.35
N ASP A 203 5.05 1.15 -11.65
CA ASP A 203 6.11 0.15 -11.69
C ASP A 203 6.56 -0.31 -10.30
N LEU A 204 6.20 0.46 -9.26
CA LEU A 204 6.38 0.09 -7.85
C LEU A 204 5.17 -0.63 -7.25
N LEU A 205 4.12 -0.88 -8.05
CA LEU A 205 2.91 -1.56 -7.64
C LEU A 205 2.88 -2.99 -8.20
N PRO A 206 2.05 -3.90 -7.64
CA PRO A 206 1.76 -5.17 -8.26
C PRO A 206 1.22 -5.01 -9.69
N ASN A 207 1.57 -5.95 -10.56
CA ASN A 207 1.24 -5.89 -11.99
C ASN A 207 -0.19 -6.35 -12.34
N ASP A 208 -0.93 -6.91 -11.38
CA ASP A 208 -2.31 -7.36 -11.56
C ASP A 208 -3.26 -6.59 -10.63
N PHE A 209 -3.81 -5.52 -11.16
CA PHE A 209 -4.75 -4.65 -10.44
C PHE A 209 -6.16 -5.25 -10.31
N GLY A 210 -6.44 -6.37 -10.97
CA GLY A 210 -7.75 -7.03 -10.96
C GLY A 210 -7.90 -8.13 -9.91
N ASP A 211 -6.81 -8.59 -9.30
CA ASP A 211 -6.79 -9.71 -8.34
C ASP A 211 -6.52 -9.21 -6.92
N PHE A 212 -7.57 -8.86 -6.17
CA PHE A 212 -7.44 -8.22 -4.85
C PHE A 212 -8.56 -8.54 -3.87
N TYR A 213 -8.25 -8.41 -2.57
CA TYR A 213 -9.22 -8.38 -1.49
C TYR A 213 -9.65 -6.96 -1.16
N ARG A 214 -10.90 -6.78 -0.72
CA ARG A 214 -11.45 -5.51 -0.25
C ARG A 214 -12.12 -5.68 1.11
N TYR A 215 -11.78 -4.83 2.07
CA TYR A 215 -12.41 -4.81 3.38
C TYR A 215 -12.34 -3.43 4.05
N ARG A 216 -13.20 -3.18 5.05
CA ARG A 216 -13.12 -1.98 5.90
C ARG A 216 -12.23 -2.26 7.10
N GLY A 217 -11.29 -1.36 7.36
CA GLY A 217 -10.25 -1.54 8.37
C GLY A 217 -9.81 -0.21 8.98
N SER A 218 -8.60 -0.22 9.53
CA SER A 218 -7.98 0.94 10.16
C SER A 218 -6.64 1.30 9.55
N LEU A 219 -6.09 2.45 9.97
CA LEU A 219 -4.64 2.65 9.93
C LEU A 219 -3.94 1.61 10.80
N THR A 220 -2.73 1.20 10.42
CA THR A 220 -1.93 0.17 11.11
C THR A 220 -0.89 0.75 12.07
N THR A 221 -0.84 2.07 12.20
CA THR A 221 -0.07 2.80 13.21
C THR A 221 -1.00 3.69 14.01
N PRO A 222 -0.63 4.09 15.24
CA PRO A 222 -1.37 5.10 15.99
C PRO A 222 -1.61 6.36 15.15
N HIS A 223 -2.80 6.95 15.18
CA HIS A 223 -3.93 6.64 16.07
C HIS A 223 -4.85 5.50 15.62
N CYS A 224 -4.50 4.62 14.67
CA CYS A 224 -5.31 3.44 14.32
C CYS A 224 -6.77 3.73 13.90
N ASN A 225 -7.03 4.89 13.30
CA ASN A 225 -8.38 5.31 12.92
C ASN A 225 -9.07 4.28 12.00
N GLU A 226 -10.30 3.87 12.34
CA GLU A 226 -11.13 2.91 11.58
C GLU A 226 -11.82 3.57 10.38
N VAL A 227 -11.01 4.13 9.49
CA VAL A 227 -11.42 5.02 8.38
C VAL A 227 -10.94 4.53 7.02
N VAL A 228 -10.35 3.33 6.98
CA VAL A 228 -9.66 2.80 5.80
C VAL A 228 -10.52 1.79 5.07
N ILE A 229 -10.64 1.97 3.75
CA ILE A 229 -11.11 0.95 2.83
C ILE A 229 -9.86 0.32 2.18
N TRP A 230 -9.53 -0.89 2.60
CA TRP A 230 -8.35 -1.61 2.15
C TRP A 230 -8.57 -2.27 0.79
N THR A 231 -7.56 -2.19 -0.07
CA THR A 231 -7.42 -3.01 -1.28
C THR A 231 -6.09 -3.75 -1.19
N VAL A 232 -6.11 -5.07 -1.02
CA VAL A 232 -4.89 -5.87 -0.85
C VAL A 232 -4.71 -6.77 -2.07
N TRP A 233 -3.71 -6.48 -2.90
CA TRP A 233 -3.42 -7.27 -4.10
C TRP A 233 -2.92 -8.66 -3.70
N ARG A 234 -3.42 -9.68 -4.40
CA ARG A 234 -3.06 -11.08 -4.11
C ARG A 234 -1.69 -11.45 -4.67
N LYS A 235 -1.31 -10.89 -5.81
CA LYS A 235 -0.03 -11.17 -6.46
C LYS A 235 1.07 -10.30 -5.85
N PRO A 236 2.17 -10.89 -5.36
CA PRO A 236 3.27 -10.13 -4.80
C PRO A 236 4.14 -9.51 -5.91
N VAL A 237 4.80 -8.41 -5.58
CA VAL A 237 5.98 -7.93 -6.28
C VAL A 237 7.17 -8.80 -5.89
N ARG A 238 8.03 -9.16 -6.84
CA ARG A 238 9.26 -9.92 -6.56
C ARG A 238 10.45 -9.00 -6.55
N LEU A 239 11.28 -9.09 -5.52
CA LEU A 239 12.58 -8.42 -5.40
C LEU A 239 13.66 -9.46 -5.09
N SER A 240 14.89 -9.24 -5.53
CA SER A 240 15.98 -10.14 -5.13
C SER A 240 16.26 -10.04 -3.63
N SER A 241 16.92 -11.05 -3.07
CA SER A 241 17.34 -11.01 -1.66
C SER A 241 18.24 -9.80 -1.36
N ALA A 242 19.07 -9.37 -2.32
CA ALA A 242 19.92 -8.19 -2.18
C ALA A 242 19.10 -6.90 -2.16
N GLN A 243 18.05 -6.81 -2.98
CA GLN A 243 17.13 -5.67 -2.99
C GLN A 243 16.33 -5.55 -1.70
N ILE A 244 15.83 -6.66 -1.16
CA ILE A 244 15.16 -6.67 0.16
C ILE A 244 16.15 -6.28 1.27
N GLY A 245 17.41 -6.71 1.16
CA GLY A 245 18.50 -6.34 2.07
C GLY A 245 18.74 -4.83 2.18
N VAL A 246 18.36 -4.03 1.17
CA VAL A 246 18.45 -2.57 1.23
C VAL A 246 17.56 -2.02 2.35
N PHE A 247 16.31 -2.47 2.45
CA PHE A 247 15.41 -2.04 3.53
C PHE A 247 15.95 -2.46 4.90
N ARG A 248 16.44 -3.71 5.02
CA ARG A 248 17.00 -4.27 6.26
C ARG A 248 18.32 -3.61 6.70
N SER A 249 18.91 -2.75 5.88
CA SER A 249 20.15 -2.03 6.20
C SER A 249 19.92 -0.66 6.86
N LEU A 250 18.66 -0.26 7.01
CA LEU A 250 18.24 1.01 7.56
C LEU A 250 18.17 0.97 9.08
N TYR A 251 18.16 2.15 9.70
CA TYR A 251 18.12 2.34 11.14
C TYR A 251 16.96 3.27 11.52
N SER A 252 16.25 2.91 12.59
CA SER A 252 15.19 3.72 13.21
C SER A 252 15.76 4.77 14.17
N SER A 253 17.02 4.62 14.57
CA SER A 253 17.79 5.61 15.31
C SER A 253 18.43 6.67 14.40
N GLU A 254 18.70 7.84 14.95
CA GLU A 254 19.46 8.90 14.26
C GLU A 254 20.94 8.55 14.11
N ASP A 255 21.63 9.20 13.16
CA ASP A 255 23.03 8.93 12.84
C ASP A 255 24.01 9.32 13.95
N HIS A 256 23.62 10.23 14.85
CA HIS A 256 24.44 10.58 16.02
C HIS A 256 23.98 9.86 17.31
N ALA A 257 22.96 9.00 17.25
CA ALA A 257 22.52 8.22 18.40
C ALA A 257 23.62 7.28 18.90
N VAL A 258 23.79 7.18 20.22
CA VAL A 258 24.78 6.30 20.88
C VAL A 258 24.53 4.83 20.51
N THR A 259 23.26 4.40 20.59
CA THR A 259 22.83 3.06 20.20
C THR A 259 22.20 3.10 18.83
N LYS A 260 22.71 2.28 17.91
CA LYS A 260 22.09 2.09 16.59
C LYS A 260 21.00 1.04 16.67
N VAL A 261 19.77 1.44 16.36
CA VAL A 261 18.61 0.54 16.34
C VAL A 261 18.25 0.27 14.87
N PRO A 262 18.32 -0.99 14.40
CA PRO A 262 17.88 -1.34 13.06
C PRO A 262 16.42 -0.97 12.85
N LEU A 263 16.09 -0.40 11.70
CA LEU A 263 14.72 -0.31 11.24
C LEU A 263 14.37 -1.67 10.67
N ALA A 264 13.66 -2.49 11.45
CA ALA A 264 13.22 -3.82 11.03
C ALA A 264 12.01 -4.22 11.86
N ASP A 265 11.26 -5.19 11.35
CA ASP A 265 10.06 -5.71 12.00
C ASP A 265 9.05 -4.60 12.32
N ASN A 266 8.96 -3.61 11.41
CA ASN A 266 8.15 -2.42 11.56
C ASN A 266 6.70 -2.66 11.13
N TYR A 267 6.09 -3.78 11.55
CA TYR A 267 4.73 -4.17 11.20
C TYR A 267 3.90 -4.44 12.45
N ARG A 268 2.61 -4.10 12.41
CA ARG A 268 1.67 -4.37 13.49
C ARG A 268 1.24 -5.86 13.45
N PRO A 269 1.06 -6.51 14.60
CA PRO A 269 0.46 -7.84 14.67
C PRO A 269 -0.93 -7.90 14.04
N LEU A 270 -1.31 -9.08 13.54
CA LEU A 270 -2.64 -9.33 12.99
C LEU A 270 -3.75 -9.06 14.01
N GLN A 271 -4.83 -8.45 13.52
CA GLN A 271 -6.01 -8.10 14.29
C GLN A 271 -7.16 -9.08 13.99
N ALA A 272 -8.11 -9.19 14.93
CA ALA A 272 -9.24 -10.10 14.78
C ALA A 272 -10.21 -9.63 13.69
N VAL A 273 -10.69 -10.53 12.83
CA VAL A 273 -11.60 -10.18 11.71
C VAL A 273 -12.96 -9.66 12.21
N ASN A 274 -13.43 -10.08 13.39
CA ASN A 274 -14.64 -9.56 14.06
C ASN A 274 -15.90 -9.53 13.17
N GLY A 275 -16.10 -10.57 12.35
CA GLY A 275 -17.27 -10.69 11.47
C GLY A 275 -17.30 -9.73 10.28
N ARG A 276 -16.22 -8.96 10.04
CA ARG A 276 -16.11 -8.06 8.88
C ARG A 276 -16.29 -8.83 7.57
N LYS A 277 -17.04 -8.24 6.65
CA LYS A 277 -17.14 -8.74 5.29
C LYS A 277 -15.83 -8.48 4.54
N ILE A 278 -15.22 -9.55 4.05
CA ILE A 278 -14.09 -9.52 3.13
C ILE A 278 -14.63 -9.84 1.74
N LEU A 279 -14.36 -8.98 0.77
CA LEU A 279 -14.70 -9.20 -0.62
C LEU A 279 -13.44 -9.65 -1.38
N TYR A 280 -13.61 -10.49 -2.38
CA TYR A 280 -12.55 -10.86 -3.30
C TYR A 280 -12.98 -10.52 -4.73
N ASN A 281 -12.13 -9.75 -5.43
CA ASN A 281 -12.27 -9.47 -6.84
C ASN A 281 -11.31 -10.39 -7.60
N GLY A 282 -11.89 -11.36 -8.31
CA GLY A 282 -11.14 -12.31 -9.13
C GLY A 282 -11.24 -11.99 -10.62
N VAL A 283 -10.15 -12.23 -11.36
CA VAL A 283 -10.05 -11.99 -12.82
C VAL A 283 -11.04 -12.84 -13.65
N HIS A 284 -11.71 -13.83 -13.03
CA HIS A 284 -12.71 -14.66 -13.70
C HIS A 284 -13.90 -13.86 -14.25
N ASN A 285 -14.24 -12.69 -13.69
CA ASN A 285 -15.37 -11.89 -14.19
C ASN A 285 -15.11 -11.24 -15.57
N TYR A 286 -13.86 -11.19 -16.03
CA TYR A 286 -13.51 -10.63 -17.34
C TYR A 286 -13.22 -11.68 -18.41
N ARG A 287 -13.11 -12.96 -18.02
CA ARG A 287 -12.68 -14.05 -18.92
C ARG A 287 -13.82 -14.89 -19.48
N TRP A 288 -15.03 -14.80 -18.93
CA TRP A 288 -16.20 -15.58 -19.37
C TRP A 288 -17.18 -14.83 -20.29
N VAL A 289 -16.96 -13.54 -20.56
CA VAL A 289 -17.82 -12.74 -21.47
C VAL A 289 -17.36 -12.81 -22.94
N LEU A 290 -16.30 -13.56 -23.25
CA LEU A 290 -15.88 -13.81 -24.63
C LEU A 290 -15.98 -15.31 -24.96
N ASN A 291 -17.15 -15.69 -25.48
CA ASN A 291 -17.38 -16.78 -26.44
C ASN A 291 -16.80 -18.17 -26.13
N LEU A 292 -17.51 -18.98 -25.34
CA LEU A 292 -17.38 -20.45 -25.41
C LEU A 292 -18.50 -21.13 -26.21
N GLU A 293 -19.64 -20.47 -26.46
CA GLU A 293 -20.67 -21.03 -27.33
C GLU A 293 -20.27 -20.99 -28.83
N ASN A 294 -19.55 -19.94 -29.25
CA ASN A 294 -19.14 -19.79 -30.66
C ASN A 294 -17.90 -20.62 -31.06
N VAL A 295 -17.17 -21.20 -30.09
CA VAL A 295 -15.98 -22.03 -30.37
C VAL A 295 -16.35 -23.52 -30.45
N LEU A 296 -17.38 -23.94 -29.70
CA LEU A 296 -17.80 -25.34 -29.67
C LEU A 296 -18.94 -25.65 -30.67
N PHE A 297 -19.74 -24.66 -31.07
CA PHE A 297 -20.83 -24.84 -32.04
C PHE A 297 -20.91 -23.68 -33.05
N PRO A 298 -20.06 -23.66 -34.08
CA PRO A 298 -20.22 -22.68 -35.16
C PRO A 298 -21.60 -22.87 -35.83
N PRO A 299 -22.38 -21.79 -36.05
CA PRO A 299 -23.66 -21.91 -36.73
C PRO A 299 -23.45 -22.44 -38.14
N LYS A 300 -24.14 -23.54 -38.48
CA LYS A 300 -24.11 -24.15 -39.82
C LYS A 300 -24.55 -23.12 -40.85
N THR A 301 -23.61 -22.65 -41.67
CA THR A 301 -23.93 -21.85 -42.85
C THR A 301 -24.64 -22.75 -43.85
N LYS A 302 -25.87 -22.37 -44.25
CA LYS A 302 -26.54 -23.00 -45.39
C LYS A 302 -25.78 -22.61 -46.66
N SER A 303 -25.24 -23.59 -47.37
CA SER A 303 -24.67 -23.42 -48.71
C SER A 303 -25.76 -22.97 -49.69
N PRO A 304 -25.54 -21.93 -50.52
CA PRO A 304 -26.52 -21.48 -51.48
C PRO A 304 -26.11 -21.88 -52.90
N TYR A 305 -26.04 -23.18 -53.23
CA TYR A 305 -25.95 -23.63 -54.63
C TYR A 305 -26.59 -25.00 -54.81
N PHE A 306 -27.86 -25.01 -55.26
CA PHE A 306 -28.43 -26.00 -56.18
C PHE A 306 -29.65 -25.37 -56.86
N VAL A 307 -29.44 -24.90 -58.09
CA VAL A 307 -30.39 -24.97 -59.22
C VAL A 307 -29.61 -25.59 -60.36
#